data_AF-A5CS98-F1
#
_entry.id   AF-A5CS98-F1
#
_cell.length_a   1.000
_cell.length_b   1.000
_cell.length_c   1.000
_cell.angle_alpha   90.00
_cell.angle_beta   90.00
_cell.angle_gamma   90.00
#
_symmetry.space_group_name_H-M   'P 1'
#
loop_
_entity.id
_entity.type
_entity.pdbx_description
1 polymer ?
#
loop_
_entity_poly.entity_id
_entity_poly.type
_entity_poly.pdbx_seq_one_letter_code
_entity_poly.pdbx_strand_id
1 'polypeptide(L)'
;MINETLIDTPPQLWRTSELVDNARRYVDGADERTPDRLFLALNTLTLVLARTGRAAQASELLDRGILAADRLMREDADAIRFAVECVINHADLLRYSGQPRPAIALLREVHELSSGRQPGREEILGVDLVRGRDASPAVIGGAMFMLRLRSRISLLKTLVAVGDEAEALVSARSAAEDSRDGGGPLLDAALDYVAALDHDAPAAAPGPHPATAVEVCQLIRAQARTGRQILPVEEFDASVDRVVEGTTMHNPRTPILWRVAHARAAGLDRHVEQHVASMGDACVAAGDKRLHERALLFAGREAGEARALFPDPRPDPGELDALARAFARCVDQLDAPLAPAV
;
A
#
# COMPACT_ATOMS: atom_id res chain seq x y z
N MET A 1 3.61 15.00 4.85
CA MET A 1 3.18 14.52 3.52
C MET A 1 3.78 13.15 3.26
N ILE A 2 3.19 12.08 3.80
CA ILE A 2 3.61 10.70 3.55
C ILE A 2 2.85 10.26 2.29
N ASN A 3 3.47 10.43 1.11
CA ASN A 3 2.79 10.15 -0.16
C ASN A 3 2.97 8.68 -0.57
N GLU A 4 1.97 8.15 -1.28
CA GLU A 4 1.60 6.74 -1.44
C GLU A 4 2.59 5.84 -2.24
N THR A 5 3.81 6.31 -2.48
CA THR A 5 4.66 5.92 -3.62
C THR A 5 5.88 5.05 -3.27
N LEU A 6 6.04 4.64 -2.01
CA LEU A 6 7.26 3.98 -1.51
C LEU A 6 7.28 2.44 -1.60
N ILE A 7 6.18 1.78 -1.98
CA ILE A 7 6.06 0.31 -1.87
C ILE A 7 5.52 -0.25 -3.19
N ASP A 8 6.16 -1.32 -3.69
CA ASP A 8 5.82 -1.99 -4.95
C ASP A 8 4.32 -2.07 -5.16
N THR A 9 3.89 -1.53 -6.29
CA THR A 9 2.55 -1.00 -6.59
C THR A 9 1.43 -1.94 -6.14
N PRO A 10 0.84 -1.75 -4.94
CA PRO A 10 -0.24 -2.61 -4.51
C PRO A 10 -1.49 -2.32 -5.37
N PRO A 11 -2.45 -3.28 -5.49
CA PRO A 11 -3.59 -3.16 -6.42
C PRO A 11 -4.37 -1.85 -6.29
N GLN A 12 -4.40 -1.22 -5.11
CA GLN A 12 -5.03 0.09 -4.87
C GLN A 12 -4.43 1.23 -5.70
N LEU A 13 -3.28 1.02 -6.36
CA LEU A 13 -2.64 1.98 -7.25
C LEU A 13 -2.78 1.60 -8.74
N TRP A 14 -3.45 0.51 -9.09
CA TRP A 14 -3.68 0.12 -10.49
C TRP A 14 -4.80 0.93 -11.12
N ARG A 15 -4.82 1.12 -12.44
CA ARG A 15 -5.98 1.74 -13.10
C ARG A 15 -7.15 0.79 -13.11
N THR A 16 -8.35 1.36 -13.21
CA THR A 16 -9.60 0.60 -13.22
C THR A 16 -9.66 -0.38 -14.38
N SER A 17 -9.20 0.01 -15.58
CA SER A 17 -9.17 -0.88 -16.74
C SER A 17 -8.25 -2.09 -16.57
N GLU A 18 -7.06 -1.89 -16.00
CA GLU A 18 -6.07 -2.95 -15.82
C GLU A 18 -6.52 -3.95 -14.74
N LEU A 19 -7.21 -3.44 -13.72
CA LEU A 19 -7.86 -4.26 -12.71
C LEU A 19 -9.00 -5.10 -13.33
N VAL A 20 -9.80 -4.53 -14.23
CA VAL A 20 -10.84 -5.28 -14.94
C VAL A 20 -10.24 -6.37 -15.83
N ASP A 21 -9.17 -6.07 -16.58
CA ASP A 21 -8.51 -7.04 -17.45
C ASP A 21 -7.95 -8.23 -16.66
N ASN A 22 -7.37 -7.98 -15.48
CA ASN A 22 -6.88 -9.05 -14.60
C ASN A 22 -8.02 -9.95 -14.09
N ALA A 23 -9.13 -9.35 -13.65
CA ALA A 23 -10.32 -10.10 -13.24
C ALA A 23 -10.91 -10.91 -14.39
N ARG A 24 -10.93 -10.34 -15.60
CA ARG A 24 -11.43 -10.99 -16.83
C ARG A 24 -10.60 -12.21 -17.19
N ARG A 25 -9.27 -12.09 -17.24
CA ARG A 25 -8.36 -13.22 -17.57
C ARG A 25 -8.59 -14.44 -16.68
N TYR A 26 -8.81 -14.22 -15.38
CA TYR A 26 -9.09 -15.30 -14.46
C TYR A 26 -10.42 -16.00 -14.77
N VAL A 27 -11.49 -15.21 -14.96
CA VAL A 27 -12.83 -15.73 -15.30
C VAL A 27 -12.79 -16.52 -16.61
N ASP A 28 -12.12 -15.99 -17.63
CA ASP A 28 -11.98 -16.60 -18.95
C ASP A 28 -11.11 -17.87 -18.93
N GLY A 29 -10.42 -18.16 -17.81
CA GLY A 29 -9.53 -19.31 -17.68
C GLY A 29 -8.21 -19.15 -18.46
N ALA A 30 -7.84 -17.92 -18.80
CA ALA A 30 -6.54 -17.62 -19.41
C ALA A 30 -5.39 -17.75 -18.39
N ASP A 31 -5.70 -17.61 -17.10
CA ASP A 31 -4.80 -17.87 -15.98
C ASP A 31 -5.12 -19.24 -15.34
N GLU A 32 -4.10 -19.83 -14.71
CA GLU A 32 -4.27 -21.07 -13.94
C GLU A 32 -5.27 -20.86 -12.80
N ARG A 33 -6.24 -21.77 -12.66
CA ARG A 33 -7.29 -21.70 -11.63
C ARG A 33 -6.78 -22.22 -10.29
N THR A 34 -5.81 -21.50 -9.72
CA THR A 34 -5.35 -21.71 -8.34
C THR A 34 -6.07 -20.75 -7.39
N PRO A 35 -6.14 -21.07 -6.09
CA PRO A 35 -6.64 -20.13 -5.08
C PRO A 35 -5.87 -18.81 -5.05
N ASP A 36 -4.54 -18.82 -5.23
CA ASP A 36 -3.75 -17.58 -5.32
C ASP A 36 -4.23 -16.64 -6.42
N ARG A 37 -4.47 -17.20 -7.62
CA ARG A 37 -4.96 -16.42 -8.76
C ARG A 37 -6.42 -15.97 -8.56
N LEU A 38 -7.24 -16.80 -7.91
CA LEU A 38 -8.61 -16.44 -7.55
C LEU A 38 -8.63 -15.25 -6.59
N PHE A 39 -7.92 -15.34 -5.46
CA PHE A 39 -7.94 -14.28 -4.44
C PHE A 39 -7.30 -13.00 -4.97
N LEU A 40 -6.24 -13.07 -5.78
CA LEU A 40 -5.69 -11.89 -6.46
C LEU A 40 -6.74 -11.20 -7.35
N ALA A 41 -7.46 -11.97 -8.17
CA ALA A 41 -8.48 -11.42 -9.06
C ALA A 41 -9.73 -10.94 -8.29
N LEU A 42 -10.08 -11.58 -7.16
CA LEU A 42 -11.13 -11.12 -6.24
C LEU A 42 -10.80 -9.74 -5.67
N ASN A 43 -9.59 -9.57 -5.17
CA ASN A 43 -9.11 -8.31 -4.58
C ASN A 43 -9.12 -7.17 -5.60
N THR A 44 -8.74 -7.53 -6.82
CA THR A 44 -8.68 -6.64 -7.97
C THR A 44 -10.09 -6.18 -8.39
N LEU A 45 -11.04 -7.11 -8.50
CA LEU A 45 -12.42 -6.80 -8.86
C LEU A 45 -13.16 -6.02 -7.75
N THR A 46 -12.98 -6.38 -6.49
CA THR A 46 -13.63 -5.70 -5.36
C THR A 46 -13.16 -4.24 -5.23
N LEU A 47 -11.89 -3.96 -5.53
CA LEU A 47 -11.39 -2.60 -5.64
C LEU A 47 -12.03 -1.81 -6.80
N VAL A 48 -12.22 -2.43 -7.97
CA VAL A 48 -12.91 -1.80 -9.11
C VAL A 48 -14.36 -1.46 -8.74
N LEU A 49 -15.05 -2.39 -8.11
CA LEU A 49 -16.42 -2.19 -7.65
C LEU A 49 -16.50 -1.05 -6.62
N ALA A 50 -15.57 -0.99 -5.66
CA ALA A 50 -15.49 0.10 -4.69
C ALA A 50 -15.31 1.47 -5.37
N ARG A 51 -14.37 1.58 -6.31
CA ARG A 51 -14.08 2.83 -7.04
C ARG A 51 -15.20 3.30 -7.96
N THR A 52 -16.03 2.37 -8.43
CA THR A 52 -17.19 2.67 -9.27
C THR A 52 -18.48 2.89 -8.47
N GLY A 53 -18.37 3.02 -7.13
CA GLY A 53 -19.51 3.30 -6.25
C GLY A 53 -20.37 2.08 -5.93
N ARG A 54 -19.89 0.87 -6.23
CA ARG A 54 -20.62 -0.40 -6.07
C ARG A 54 -20.21 -1.14 -4.80
N ALA A 55 -20.15 -0.40 -3.68
CA ALA A 55 -19.59 -0.89 -2.44
C ALA A 55 -20.31 -2.12 -1.88
N ALA A 56 -21.64 -2.19 -1.99
CA ALA A 56 -22.41 -3.34 -1.52
C ALA A 56 -22.03 -4.65 -2.25
N GLN A 57 -21.85 -4.58 -3.58
CA GLN A 57 -21.45 -5.75 -4.36
C GLN A 57 -20.00 -6.16 -4.09
N ALA A 58 -19.13 -5.18 -3.87
CA ALA A 58 -17.76 -5.45 -3.43
C ALA A 58 -17.75 -6.18 -2.08
N SER A 59 -18.57 -5.72 -1.11
CA SER A 59 -18.72 -6.36 0.20
C SER A 59 -19.20 -7.80 0.07
N GLU A 60 -20.27 -8.05 -0.71
CA GLU A 60 -20.80 -9.41 -0.89
C GLU A 60 -19.76 -10.37 -1.47
N LEU A 61 -18.95 -9.91 -2.42
CA LEU A 61 -17.86 -10.73 -2.99
C LEU A 61 -16.77 -11.02 -1.97
N LEU A 62 -16.44 -10.06 -1.10
CA LEU A 62 -15.46 -10.27 -0.03
C LEU A 62 -15.99 -11.22 1.04
N ASP A 63 -17.27 -11.12 1.42
CA ASP A 63 -17.92 -12.03 2.36
C ASP A 63 -17.88 -13.48 1.82
N ARG A 64 -18.15 -13.66 0.51
CA ARG A 64 -17.99 -14.95 -0.18
C ARG A 64 -16.54 -15.43 -0.20
N GLY A 65 -15.59 -14.52 -0.40
CA GLY A 65 -14.15 -14.79 -0.32
C GLY A 65 -13.73 -15.30 1.05
N ILE A 66 -14.23 -14.70 2.12
CA ILE A 66 -14.02 -15.15 3.51
C ILE A 66 -14.56 -16.57 3.70
N LEU A 67 -15.79 -16.86 3.23
CA LEU A 67 -16.36 -18.20 3.30
C LEU A 67 -15.56 -19.23 2.49
N ALA A 68 -15.01 -18.84 1.34
CA ALA A 68 -14.16 -19.71 0.54
C ALA A 68 -12.81 -19.99 1.21
N ALA A 69 -12.20 -18.97 1.81
CA ALA A 69 -10.98 -19.14 2.59
C ALA A 69 -11.21 -20.04 3.81
N ASP A 70 -12.33 -19.89 4.52
CA ASP A 70 -12.72 -20.79 5.62
C ASP A 70 -12.88 -22.25 5.16
N ARG A 71 -13.41 -22.50 3.95
CA ARG A 71 -13.43 -23.84 3.35
C ARG A 71 -12.04 -24.41 3.14
N LEU A 72 -11.15 -23.64 2.52
CA LEU A 72 -9.75 -24.06 2.34
C LEU A 72 -9.05 -24.31 3.68
N MET A 73 -9.29 -23.47 4.68
CA MET A 73 -8.69 -23.60 6.01
C MET A 73 -9.09 -24.88 6.76
N ARG A 74 -10.18 -25.55 6.38
CA ARG A 74 -10.53 -26.87 6.95
C ARG A 74 -9.53 -27.96 6.56
N GLU A 75 -8.83 -27.78 5.44
CA GLU A 75 -7.87 -28.75 4.91
C GLU A 75 -6.42 -28.26 5.03
N ASP A 76 -6.22 -26.94 4.94
CA ASP A 76 -4.90 -26.31 5.00
C ASP A 76 -4.96 -24.98 5.77
N ALA A 77 -4.36 -24.96 6.98
CA ALA A 77 -4.32 -23.77 7.83
C ALA A 77 -3.64 -22.57 7.14
N ASP A 78 -2.77 -22.80 6.15
CA ASP A 78 -2.08 -21.75 5.38
C ASP A 78 -3.03 -20.85 4.59
N ALA A 79 -4.26 -21.32 4.32
CA ALA A 79 -5.29 -20.55 3.66
C ALA A 79 -5.79 -19.34 4.49
N ILE A 80 -5.42 -19.22 5.77
CA ILE A 80 -5.70 -18.03 6.59
C ILE A 80 -5.27 -16.72 5.93
N ARG A 81 -4.18 -16.75 5.14
CA ARG A 81 -3.69 -15.58 4.41
C ARG A 81 -4.75 -14.99 3.46
N PHE A 82 -5.56 -15.83 2.82
CA PHE A 82 -6.62 -15.38 1.92
C PHE A 82 -7.77 -14.72 2.67
N ALA A 83 -8.14 -15.29 3.82
CA ALA A 83 -9.18 -14.75 4.69
C ALA A 83 -8.77 -13.37 5.23
N VAL A 84 -7.54 -13.26 5.74
CA VAL A 84 -6.98 -11.99 6.25
C VAL A 84 -6.88 -10.95 5.14
N GLU A 85 -6.50 -11.35 3.93
CA GLU A 85 -6.47 -10.43 2.79
C GLU A 85 -7.87 -9.88 2.44
N CYS A 86 -8.91 -10.71 2.50
CA CYS A 86 -10.30 -10.26 2.32
C CYS A 86 -10.72 -9.25 3.40
N VAL A 87 -10.31 -9.45 4.66
CA VAL A 87 -10.58 -8.50 5.75
C VAL A 87 -9.88 -7.16 5.51
N ILE A 88 -8.63 -7.16 5.02
CA ILE A 88 -7.95 -5.92 4.62
C ILE A 88 -8.71 -5.20 3.50
N ASN A 89 -9.22 -5.94 2.51
CA ASN A 89 -10.03 -5.35 1.45
C ASN A 89 -11.35 -4.77 1.98
N HIS A 90 -11.98 -5.38 2.99
CA HIS A 90 -13.16 -4.79 3.65
C HIS A 90 -12.82 -3.45 4.30
N ALA A 91 -11.65 -3.33 4.94
CA ALA A 91 -11.22 -2.04 5.47
C ALA A 91 -10.98 -1.00 4.37
N ASP A 92 -10.32 -1.40 3.27
CA ASP A 92 -10.13 -0.55 2.09
C ASP A 92 -11.50 -0.09 1.53
N LEU A 93 -12.48 -1.01 1.46
CA LEU A 93 -13.83 -0.74 1.00
C LEU A 93 -14.58 0.26 1.90
N LEU A 94 -14.48 0.09 3.23
CA LEU A 94 -15.04 1.02 4.20
C LEU A 94 -14.46 2.43 4.00
N ARG A 95 -13.14 2.53 3.77
CA ARG A 95 -12.47 3.80 3.46
C ARG A 95 -13.03 4.43 2.18
N TYR A 96 -13.13 3.68 1.08
CA TYR A 96 -13.69 4.20 -0.18
C TYR A 96 -15.17 4.58 -0.06
N SER A 97 -15.90 3.94 0.85
CA SER A 97 -17.31 4.20 1.11
C SER A 97 -17.55 5.36 2.09
N GLY A 98 -16.51 6.13 2.43
CA GLY A 98 -16.62 7.27 3.34
C GLY A 98 -16.79 6.89 4.81
N GLN A 99 -16.41 5.66 5.19
CA GLN A 99 -16.48 5.14 6.56
C GLN A 99 -15.08 4.87 7.15
N PRO A 100 -14.24 5.90 7.31
CA PRO A 100 -12.84 5.72 7.69
C PRO A 100 -12.66 5.27 9.15
N ARG A 101 -13.56 5.62 10.08
CA ARG A 101 -13.45 5.20 11.50
C ARG A 101 -13.67 3.67 11.66
N PRO A 102 -14.72 3.07 11.07
CA PRO A 102 -14.82 1.60 10.98
C PRO A 102 -13.61 0.95 10.28
N ALA A 103 -13.09 1.56 9.21
CA ALA A 103 -11.89 1.05 8.53
C ALA A 103 -10.66 1.02 9.45
N ILE A 104 -10.44 2.09 10.23
CA ILE A 104 -9.34 2.18 11.21
C ILE A 104 -9.44 1.07 12.26
N ALA A 105 -10.64 0.85 12.82
CA ALA A 105 -10.86 -0.20 13.82
C ALA A 105 -10.49 -1.59 13.23
N LEU A 106 -10.99 -1.90 12.03
CA LEU A 106 -10.73 -3.17 11.38
C LEU A 106 -9.24 -3.36 11.04
N LEU A 107 -8.55 -2.31 10.57
CA LEU A 107 -7.11 -2.38 10.26
C LEU A 107 -6.25 -2.61 11.49
N ARG A 108 -6.67 -2.12 12.67
CA ARG A 108 -5.99 -2.42 13.94
C ARG A 108 -6.15 -3.88 14.34
N GLU A 109 -7.35 -4.43 14.20
CA GLU A 109 -7.60 -5.84 14.49
C GLU A 109 -6.77 -6.76 13.56
N VAL A 110 -6.72 -6.44 12.26
CA VAL A 110 -5.85 -7.17 11.32
C VAL A 110 -4.36 -7.02 11.63
N HIS A 111 -3.95 -5.83 12.08
CA HIS A 111 -2.55 -5.61 12.46
C HIS A 111 -2.13 -6.55 13.58
N GLU A 112 -2.94 -6.68 14.65
CA GLU A 112 -2.66 -7.58 15.77
C GLU A 112 -2.45 -9.02 15.28
N LEU A 113 -3.36 -9.51 14.43
CA LEU A 113 -3.26 -10.84 13.81
C LEU A 113 -1.97 -11.05 13.05
N SER A 114 -1.68 -10.11 12.16
CA SER A 114 -0.55 -10.20 11.28
C SER A 114 0.77 -10.07 12.04
N SER A 115 0.78 -9.47 13.25
CA SER A 115 1.96 -9.28 14.12
C SER A 115 2.49 -10.55 14.79
N GLY A 116 1.78 -11.68 14.68
CA GLY A 116 2.13 -12.93 15.38
C GLY A 116 1.75 -12.92 16.87
N ARG A 117 1.26 -11.78 17.39
CA ARG A 117 0.56 -11.74 18.68
C ARG A 117 -0.77 -12.45 18.51
N GLN A 118 -1.15 -13.27 19.49
CA GLN A 118 -2.47 -13.89 19.44
C GLN A 118 -3.53 -12.78 19.54
N PRO A 119 -4.49 -12.73 18.61
CA PRO A 119 -5.62 -11.82 18.71
C PRO A 119 -6.35 -12.11 20.03
N GLY A 120 -6.82 -11.06 20.71
CA GLY A 120 -7.65 -11.21 21.91
C GLY A 120 -9.05 -11.80 21.63
N ARG A 121 -9.32 -12.21 20.39
CA ARG A 121 -10.61 -12.69 19.88
C ARG A 121 -10.41 -13.89 18.98
N GLU A 122 -11.43 -14.75 18.96
CA GLU A 122 -11.44 -16.00 18.18
C GLU A 122 -11.84 -15.78 16.71
N GLU A 123 -12.46 -14.64 16.39
CA GLU A 123 -13.00 -14.35 15.05
C GLU A 123 -12.85 -12.88 14.64
N ILE A 124 -12.72 -12.64 13.32
CA ILE A 124 -12.82 -11.31 12.69
C ILE A 124 -13.63 -11.41 11.39
N LEU A 125 -14.76 -10.70 11.29
CA LEU A 125 -15.67 -10.75 10.12
C LEU A 125 -15.98 -12.18 9.60
N GLY A 126 -16.22 -13.15 10.48
CA GLY A 126 -16.46 -14.54 10.07
C GLY A 126 -15.20 -15.40 9.86
N VAL A 127 -14.01 -14.81 9.92
CA VAL A 127 -12.74 -15.56 9.83
C VAL A 127 -12.41 -16.19 11.18
N ASP A 128 -12.38 -17.53 11.24
CA ASP A 128 -11.94 -18.31 12.40
C ASP A 128 -10.42 -18.23 12.59
N LEU A 129 -9.99 -17.40 13.54
CA LEU A 129 -8.59 -17.13 13.83
C LEU A 129 -7.91 -18.26 14.60
N VAL A 130 -8.71 -19.13 15.25
CA VAL A 130 -8.20 -20.29 15.98
C VAL A 130 -7.69 -21.33 15.00
N ARG A 131 -8.41 -21.56 13.89
CA ARG A 131 -7.99 -22.52 12.87
C ARG A 131 -6.72 -22.10 12.13
N GLY A 132 -6.48 -20.80 11.99
CA GLY A 132 -5.25 -20.26 11.41
C GLY A 132 -4.00 -20.38 12.29
N ARG A 133 -4.12 -20.85 13.55
CA ARG A 133 -2.98 -20.97 14.49
C ARG A 133 -1.92 -21.95 14.03
N ASP A 134 -2.32 -22.96 13.28
CA ASP A 134 -1.44 -24.03 12.79
C ASP A 134 -0.85 -23.71 11.42
N ALA A 135 -0.98 -22.46 10.94
CA ALA A 135 -0.35 -22.02 9.71
C ALA A 135 1.17 -22.20 9.77
N SER A 136 1.74 -22.57 8.64
CA SER A 136 3.16 -22.87 8.48
C SER A 136 4.03 -21.64 8.76
N PRO A 137 5.28 -21.84 9.22
CA PRO A 137 6.23 -20.74 9.38
C PRO A 137 6.46 -19.94 8.09
N ALA A 138 6.32 -20.57 6.92
CA ALA A 138 6.44 -19.89 5.62
C ALA A 138 5.30 -18.90 5.38
N VAL A 139 4.06 -19.25 5.75
CA VAL A 139 2.92 -18.33 5.67
C VAL A 139 3.00 -17.26 6.73
N ILE A 140 3.32 -17.62 7.98
CA ILE A 140 3.45 -16.65 9.08
C ILE A 140 4.58 -15.65 8.82
N GLY A 141 5.74 -16.12 8.34
CA GLY A 141 6.91 -15.28 8.07
C GLY A 141 6.87 -14.55 6.72
N GLY A 142 6.18 -15.10 5.71
CA GLY A 142 6.14 -14.55 4.35
C GLY A 142 4.84 -13.83 4.01
N ALA A 143 3.76 -14.60 3.76
CA ALA A 143 2.49 -14.03 3.30
C ALA A 143 1.85 -13.10 4.35
N MET A 144 1.81 -13.53 5.61
CA MET A 144 1.27 -12.73 6.71
C MET A 144 2.14 -11.51 7.02
N PHE A 145 3.45 -11.55 6.76
CA PHE A 145 4.32 -10.38 6.82
C PHE A 145 3.91 -9.34 5.76
N MET A 146 3.65 -9.76 4.52
CA MET A 146 3.19 -8.84 3.47
C MET A 146 1.80 -8.26 3.77
N LEU A 147 0.90 -9.05 4.37
CA LEU A 147 -0.41 -8.56 4.81
C LEU A 147 -0.31 -7.61 6.00
N ARG A 148 0.63 -7.85 6.94
CA ARG A 148 1.00 -6.92 8.02
C ARG A 148 1.45 -5.58 7.46
N LEU A 149 2.29 -5.63 6.44
CA LEU A 149 2.74 -4.44 5.75
C LEU A 149 1.57 -3.68 5.15
N ARG A 150 0.75 -4.38 4.35
CA ARG A 150 -0.39 -3.78 3.67
C ARG A 150 -1.39 -3.16 4.64
N SER A 151 -1.72 -3.82 5.75
CA SER A 151 -2.63 -3.30 6.76
C SER A 151 -2.07 -2.04 7.45
N ARG A 152 -0.76 -2.02 7.77
CA ARG A 152 -0.07 -0.85 8.33
C ARG A 152 -0.12 0.36 7.39
N ILE A 153 0.24 0.18 6.11
CA ILE A 153 0.16 1.26 5.11
C ILE A 153 -1.27 1.79 5.01
N SER A 154 -2.24 0.88 4.94
CA SER A 154 -3.65 1.25 4.78
C SER A 154 -4.16 2.00 6.02
N LEU A 155 -3.70 1.63 7.22
CA LEU A 155 -4.00 2.35 8.45
C LEU A 155 -3.42 3.77 8.43
N LEU A 156 -2.13 3.91 8.12
CA LEU A 156 -1.46 5.21 8.02
C LEU A 156 -2.15 6.12 7.00
N LYS A 157 -2.48 5.59 5.81
CA LYS A 157 -3.22 6.32 4.78
C LYS A 157 -4.59 6.77 5.26
N THR A 158 -5.31 5.90 5.97
CA THR A 158 -6.65 6.22 6.48
C THR A 158 -6.61 7.28 7.57
N LEU A 159 -5.66 7.20 8.49
CA LEU A 159 -5.45 8.19 9.56
C LEU A 159 -5.12 9.57 8.99
N VAL A 160 -4.19 9.65 8.04
CA VAL A 160 -3.86 10.91 7.34
C VAL A 160 -5.09 11.46 6.61
N ALA A 161 -5.86 10.61 5.93
CA ALA A 161 -7.05 11.04 5.19
C ALA A 161 -8.15 11.64 6.08
N VAL A 162 -8.22 11.27 7.36
CA VAL A 162 -9.17 11.86 8.32
C VAL A 162 -8.60 13.00 9.16
N GLY A 163 -7.39 13.46 8.83
CA GLY A 163 -6.71 14.54 9.55
C GLY A 163 -6.09 14.13 10.88
N ASP A 164 -5.95 12.82 11.15
CA ASP A 164 -5.35 12.28 12.38
C ASP A 164 -3.85 12.00 12.19
N GLU A 165 -3.13 13.02 11.72
CA GLU A 165 -1.71 12.90 11.34
C GLU A 165 -0.83 12.56 12.55
N ALA A 166 -1.16 13.06 13.74
CA ALA A 166 -0.45 12.76 14.97
C ALA A 166 -0.54 11.26 15.33
N GLU A 167 -1.73 10.67 15.22
CA GLU A 167 -1.92 9.23 15.45
C GLU A 167 -1.25 8.38 14.36
N ALA A 168 -1.26 8.85 13.11
CA ALA A 168 -0.52 8.19 12.02
C ALA A 168 0.99 8.13 12.34
N LEU A 169 1.56 9.23 12.83
CA LEU A 169 2.97 9.30 13.21
C LEU A 169 3.30 8.41 14.43
N VAL A 170 2.47 8.43 15.48
CA VAL A 170 2.61 7.52 16.63
C VAL A 170 2.61 6.05 16.17
N SER A 171 1.66 5.69 15.30
CA SER A 171 1.54 4.34 14.77
C SER A 171 2.75 3.94 13.93
N ALA A 172 3.30 4.85 13.12
CA ALA A 172 4.50 4.60 12.34
C ALA A 172 5.75 4.40 13.22
N ARG A 173 5.90 5.18 14.30
CA ARG A 173 7.00 5.02 15.28
C ARG A 173 6.97 3.64 15.94
N SER A 174 5.82 3.28 16.52
CA SER A 174 5.65 1.98 17.16
C SER A 174 5.90 0.83 16.19
N ALA A 175 5.46 0.97 14.94
CA ALA A 175 5.71 -0.03 13.91
C ALA A 175 7.18 -0.15 13.51
N ALA A 176 7.94 0.95 13.51
CA ALA A 176 9.38 0.95 13.25
C ALA A 176 10.16 0.35 14.44
N GLU A 177 9.75 0.63 15.67
CA GLU A 177 10.34 0.05 16.89
C GLU A 177 10.13 -1.47 16.96
N ASP A 178 8.89 -1.95 16.75
CA ASP A 178 8.54 -3.38 16.72
C ASP A 178 9.29 -4.17 15.62
N SER A 179 9.78 -3.49 14.59
CA SER A 179 10.46 -4.12 13.45
C SER A 179 11.93 -4.43 13.73
N ARG A 180 12.57 -3.69 14.65
CA ARG A 180 14.00 -3.84 14.99
C ARG A 180 14.33 -5.18 15.64
N ASP A 181 13.33 -5.85 16.19
CA ASP A 181 13.47 -7.16 16.83
C ASP A 181 13.28 -8.36 15.86
N GLY A 182 12.89 -8.12 14.60
CA GLY A 182 12.33 -9.16 13.71
C GLY A 182 13.00 -9.38 12.35
N GLY A 183 14.00 -8.59 11.95
CA GLY A 183 14.85 -8.85 10.78
C GLY A 183 14.13 -8.85 9.42
N GLY A 184 13.95 -7.67 8.80
CA GLY A 184 13.49 -7.55 7.41
C GLY A 184 13.86 -6.21 6.76
N PRO A 185 14.96 -6.12 5.98
CA PRO A 185 15.63 -4.85 5.68
C PRO A 185 14.88 -3.83 4.79
N LEU A 186 13.86 -4.24 4.03
CA LEU A 186 13.19 -3.34 3.07
C LEU A 186 12.00 -2.57 3.66
N LEU A 187 11.33 -3.14 4.66
CA LEU A 187 10.19 -2.50 5.31
C LEU A 187 10.61 -1.62 6.49
N ASP A 188 11.64 -2.05 7.22
CA ASP A 188 12.25 -1.28 8.32
C ASP A 188 12.63 0.12 7.82
N ALA A 189 13.22 0.19 6.62
CA ALA A 189 13.58 1.44 5.97
C ALA A 189 12.38 2.36 5.65
N ALA A 190 11.26 1.82 5.14
CA ALA A 190 10.11 2.64 4.77
C ALA A 190 9.37 3.20 6.01
N LEU A 191 9.27 2.41 7.08
CA LEU A 191 8.72 2.87 8.36
C LEU A 191 9.67 3.81 9.09
N ASP A 192 10.98 3.57 9.01
CA ASP A 192 12.01 4.50 9.49
C ASP A 192 11.94 5.84 8.73
N TYR A 193 11.64 5.88 7.42
CA TYR A 193 11.42 7.13 6.69
C TYR A 193 10.21 7.90 7.21
N VAL A 194 9.10 7.21 7.48
CA VAL A 194 7.89 7.82 8.02
C VAL A 194 8.13 8.34 9.44
N ALA A 195 8.74 7.54 10.30
CA ALA A 195 9.10 7.94 11.66
C ALA A 195 10.12 9.09 11.66
N ALA A 196 11.06 9.10 10.71
CA ALA A 196 12.03 10.19 10.54
C ALA A 196 11.38 11.52 10.14
N LEU A 197 10.15 11.52 9.60
CA LEU A 197 9.38 12.74 9.27
C LEU A 197 8.53 13.28 10.44
N ASP A 198 8.46 12.56 11.56
CA ASP A 198 7.67 12.92 12.75
C ASP A 198 8.20 14.17 13.48
N HIS A 199 7.30 15.06 13.92
CA HIS A 199 7.63 16.29 14.65
C HIS A 199 8.21 16.07 16.06
N ASP A 200 7.88 14.95 16.71
CA ASP A 200 8.33 14.68 18.08
C ASP A 200 9.48 13.67 18.16
N ALA A 201 9.85 13.03 17.04
CA ALA A 201 10.99 12.13 17.02
C ALA A 201 12.29 12.92 17.30
N PRO A 202 13.19 12.38 18.16
CA PRO A 202 14.43 13.07 18.52
C PRO A 202 15.19 13.42 17.24
N ALA A 203 15.50 14.69 17.06
CA ALA A 203 16.37 15.10 15.98
C ALA A 203 17.77 14.57 16.31
N ALA A 204 18.20 13.51 15.62
CA ALA A 204 19.63 13.36 15.39
C ALA A 204 20.08 14.66 14.74
N ALA A 205 21.14 15.30 15.24
CA ALA A 205 21.70 16.48 14.59
C ALA A 205 22.17 16.02 13.21
N PRO A 206 21.46 16.34 12.11
CA PRO A 206 21.89 15.85 10.82
C PRO A 206 23.24 16.53 10.55
N GLY A 207 24.25 15.73 10.23
CA GLY A 207 25.47 16.28 9.66
C GLY A 207 25.13 17.07 8.39
N PRO A 208 26.00 17.99 7.94
CA PRO A 208 25.73 18.81 6.75
C PRO A 208 25.49 17.99 5.49
N HIS A 209 25.93 16.72 5.46
CA HIS A 209 25.71 15.81 4.34
C HIS A 209 25.07 14.51 4.83
N PRO A 210 23.83 14.20 4.43
CA PRO A 210 23.22 12.91 4.76
C PRO A 210 23.94 11.78 4.01
N ALA A 211 24.26 10.71 4.74
CA ALA A 211 24.88 9.47 4.26
C ALA A 211 23.87 8.31 4.19
N THR A 212 22.72 8.45 4.83
CA THR A 212 21.65 7.45 4.81
C THR A 212 20.32 8.07 4.38
N ALA A 213 19.42 7.24 3.86
CA ALA A 213 18.07 7.67 3.48
C ALA A 213 17.24 8.19 4.68
N VAL A 214 17.52 7.70 5.89
CA VAL A 214 16.93 8.21 7.14
C VAL A 214 17.41 9.64 7.42
N GLU A 215 18.71 9.90 7.25
CA GLU A 215 19.28 11.26 7.41
C GLU A 215 18.73 12.22 6.35
N VAL A 216 18.50 11.76 5.12
CA VAL A 216 17.81 12.56 4.07
C VAL A 216 16.42 13.00 4.56
N CYS A 217 15.63 12.07 5.09
CA CYS A 217 14.29 12.38 5.63
C CYS A 217 14.35 13.33 6.83
N GLN A 218 15.31 13.14 7.74
CA GLN A 218 15.52 14.01 8.89
C GLN A 218 15.89 15.44 8.48
N LEU A 219 16.72 15.60 7.44
CA LEU A 219 17.12 16.91 6.91
C LEU A 219 15.92 17.63 6.27
N ILE A 220 15.15 16.95 5.41
CA ILE A 220 13.91 17.48 4.82
C ILE A 220 12.96 17.97 5.93
N ARG A 221 12.78 17.16 6.99
CA ARG A 221 11.95 17.50 8.14
C ARG A 221 12.47 18.73 8.88
N ALA A 222 13.76 18.77 9.20
CA ALA A 222 14.35 19.87 9.94
C ALA A 222 14.21 21.20 9.16
N GLN A 223 14.36 21.14 7.83
CA GLN A 223 14.14 22.28 6.95
C GLN A 223 12.68 22.71 6.96
N ALA A 224 11.74 21.78 6.80
CA ALA A 224 10.31 22.07 6.83
C ALA A 224 9.86 22.73 8.15
N ARG A 225 10.42 22.30 9.30
CA ARG A 225 10.11 22.90 10.62
C ARG A 225 10.67 24.30 10.79
N THR A 226 11.91 24.51 10.33
CA THR A 226 12.61 25.78 10.54
C THR A 226 12.23 26.82 9.48
N GLY A 227 11.68 26.39 8.34
CA GLY A 227 11.48 27.23 7.16
C GLY A 227 12.79 27.80 6.60
N ARG A 228 13.94 27.26 7.05
CA ARG A 228 15.27 27.71 6.66
C ARG A 228 15.93 26.63 5.83
N GLN A 229 16.58 27.06 4.76
CA GLN A 229 17.43 26.18 3.98
C GLN A 229 18.57 25.64 4.85
N ILE A 230 18.57 24.33 5.10
CA ILE A 230 19.62 23.65 5.87
C ILE A 230 20.79 23.31 4.97
N LEU A 231 20.51 22.95 3.73
CA LEU A 231 21.49 22.62 2.71
C LEU A 231 21.10 23.29 1.37
N PRO A 232 22.06 23.85 0.60
CA PRO A 232 21.81 24.25 -0.78
C PRO A 232 21.20 23.11 -1.60
N VAL A 233 20.31 23.41 -2.55
CA VAL A 233 19.60 22.36 -3.32
C VAL A 233 20.57 21.48 -4.09
N GLU A 234 21.59 22.10 -4.69
CA GLU A 234 22.62 21.41 -5.46
C GLU A 234 23.45 20.47 -4.57
N GLU A 235 23.75 20.90 -3.34
CA GLU A 235 24.45 20.07 -2.36
C GLU A 235 23.58 18.93 -1.84
N PHE A 236 22.28 19.17 -1.66
CA PHE A 236 21.31 18.14 -1.29
C PHE A 236 21.15 17.10 -2.39
N ASP A 237 21.03 17.52 -3.65
CA ASP A 237 20.90 16.63 -4.79
C ASP A 237 22.10 15.70 -4.93
N ALA A 238 23.32 16.25 -4.79
CA ALA A 238 24.56 15.48 -4.79
C ALA A 238 24.63 14.49 -3.60
N SER A 239 24.09 14.88 -2.44
CA SER A 239 23.98 13.97 -1.30
C SER A 239 22.98 12.83 -1.55
N VAL A 240 21.84 13.12 -2.19
CA VAL A 240 20.89 12.09 -2.61
C VAL A 240 21.54 11.13 -3.60
N ASP A 241 22.32 11.62 -4.57
CA ASP A 241 23.05 10.75 -5.52
C ASP A 241 24.03 9.82 -4.80
N ARG A 242 24.83 10.33 -3.86
CA ARG A 242 25.74 9.51 -3.03
C ARG A 242 25.00 8.44 -2.23
N VAL A 243 23.84 8.77 -1.66
CA VAL A 243 23.02 7.81 -0.92
C VAL A 243 22.49 6.73 -1.87
N VAL A 244 22.04 7.10 -3.07
CA VAL A 244 21.56 6.16 -4.09
C VAL A 244 22.68 5.23 -4.57
N GLU A 245 23.87 5.77 -4.87
CA GLU A 245 25.04 4.98 -5.27
C GLU A 245 25.51 4.02 -4.18
N GLY A 246 25.42 4.44 -2.91
CA GLY A 246 25.84 3.66 -1.75
C GLY A 246 24.81 2.67 -1.22
N THR A 247 23.59 2.62 -1.77
CA THR A 247 22.49 1.76 -1.29
C THR A 247 21.91 0.89 -2.40
N THR A 248 21.31 -0.26 -2.06
CA THR A 248 20.54 -1.09 -3.01
C THR A 248 19.14 -0.52 -3.23
N MET A 249 19.02 0.79 -3.39
CA MET A 249 17.72 1.44 -3.57
C MET A 249 17.23 1.20 -5.00
N HIS A 250 16.38 0.19 -5.17
CA HIS A 250 15.91 -0.25 -6.49
C HIS A 250 14.85 0.68 -7.10
N ASN A 251 14.27 1.59 -6.32
CA ASN A 251 13.26 2.50 -6.81
C ASN A 251 13.88 3.88 -7.17
N PRO A 252 14.07 4.20 -8.47
CA PRO A 252 14.67 5.47 -8.90
C PRO A 252 13.82 6.70 -8.55
N ARG A 253 12.60 6.49 -8.04
CA ARG A 253 11.58 7.52 -7.83
C ARG A 253 11.61 8.06 -6.40
N THR A 254 11.97 7.23 -5.42
CA THR A 254 12.16 7.65 -4.03
C THR A 254 13.17 8.82 -3.90
N PRO A 255 14.34 8.78 -4.56
CA PRO A 255 15.28 9.90 -4.57
C PRO A 255 14.67 11.19 -5.11
N ILE A 256 13.88 11.12 -6.19
CA ILE A 256 13.25 12.29 -6.80
C ILE A 256 12.20 12.90 -5.86
N LEU A 257 11.45 12.08 -5.11
CA LEU A 257 10.51 12.57 -4.09
C LEU A 257 11.20 13.31 -2.95
N TRP A 258 12.39 12.85 -2.52
CA TRP A 258 13.18 13.57 -1.52
C TRP A 258 13.61 14.94 -2.02
N ARG A 259 14.07 15.04 -3.28
CA ARG A 259 14.46 16.31 -3.92
C ARG A 259 13.30 17.29 -4.00
N VAL A 260 12.15 16.82 -4.47
CA VAL A 260 10.93 17.64 -4.51
C VAL A 260 10.52 18.09 -3.10
N ALA A 261 10.52 17.20 -2.12
CA ALA A 261 10.17 17.55 -0.73
C ALA A 261 11.13 18.60 -0.14
N HIS A 262 12.43 18.45 -0.38
CA HIS A 262 13.45 19.41 0.03
C HIS A 262 13.26 20.78 -0.64
N ALA A 263 13.13 20.82 -1.97
CA ALA A 263 12.92 22.04 -2.74
C ALA A 263 11.62 22.76 -2.33
N ARG A 264 10.53 22.01 -2.10
CA ARG A 264 9.27 22.57 -1.56
C ARG A 264 9.45 23.15 -0.16
N ALA A 265 10.15 22.45 0.73
CA ALA A 265 10.42 22.94 2.07
C ALA A 265 11.30 24.21 2.09
N ALA A 266 12.08 24.45 1.02
CA ALA A 266 12.85 25.68 0.81
C ALA A 266 12.10 26.78 0.04
N GLY A 267 10.87 26.53 -0.45
CA GLY A 267 10.12 27.48 -1.28
C GLY A 267 10.74 27.73 -2.67
N LEU A 268 11.38 26.71 -3.26
CA LEU A 268 12.11 26.82 -4.52
C LEU A 268 11.30 26.23 -5.69
N ASP A 269 10.24 26.92 -6.09
CA ASP A 269 9.25 26.42 -7.07
C ASP A 269 9.88 25.97 -8.40
N ARG A 270 10.89 26.70 -8.92
CA ARG A 270 11.59 26.31 -10.15
C ARG A 270 12.29 24.95 -10.03
N HIS A 271 12.88 24.63 -8.88
CA HIS A 271 13.52 23.34 -8.65
C HIS A 271 12.48 22.23 -8.48
N VAL A 272 11.35 22.54 -7.83
CA VAL A 272 10.20 21.63 -7.76
C VAL A 272 9.74 21.24 -9.16
N GLU A 273 9.54 22.20 -10.06
CA GLU A 273 9.17 21.96 -11.46
C GLU A 273 10.19 21.08 -12.19
N GLN A 274 11.48 21.36 -12.03
CA GLN A 274 12.57 20.58 -12.64
C GLN A 274 12.56 19.13 -12.18
N HIS A 275 12.52 18.88 -10.87
CA HIS A 275 12.52 17.50 -10.35
C HIS A 275 11.23 16.75 -10.69
N VAL A 276 10.09 17.45 -10.78
CA VAL A 276 8.82 16.86 -11.21
C VAL A 276 8.87 16.49 -12.69
N ALA A 277 9.50 17.30 -13.55
CA ALA A 277 9.74 16.94 -14.94
C ALA A 277 10.60 15.67 -15.04
N SER A 278 11.69 15.57 -14.27
CA SER A 278 12.51 14.35 -14.20
C SER A 278 11.73 13.13 -13.71
N MET A 279 10.83 13.31 -12.73
CA MET A 279 9.91 12.25 -12.31
C MET A 279 8.99 11.84 -13.46
N GLY A 280 8.44 12.81 -14.20
CA GLY A 280 7.60 12.58 -15.37
C GLY A 280 8.31 11.75 -16.44
N ASP A 281 9.55 12.11 -16.78
CA ASP A 281 10.38 11.39 -17.75
C ASP A 281 10.68 9.95 -17.29
N ALA A 282 11.06 9.77 -16.02
CA ALA A 282 11.29 8.45 -15.44
C ALA A 282 10.01 7.59 -15.46
N CYS A 283 8.85 8.19 -15.18
CA CYS A 283 7.56 7.52 -15.23
C CYS A 283 7.18 7.13 -16.67
N VAL A 284 7.43 8.01 -17.66
CA VAL A 284 7.18 7.72 -19.08
C VAL A 284 8.08 6.58 -19.56
N ALA A 285 9.37 6.62 -19.24
CA ALA A 285 10.33 5.57 -19.60
C ALA A 285 9.94 4.20 -19.01
N ALA A 286 9.43 4.19 -17.78
CA ALA A 286 8.93 2.97 -17.12
C ALA A 286 7.54 2.53 -17.62
N GLY A 287 6.87 3.30 -18.49
CA GLY A 287 5.48 3.07 -18.87
C GLY A 287 4.47 3.30 -17.73
N ASP A 288 4.91 3.84 -16.60
CA ASP A 288 4.12 4.03 -15.38
C ASP A 288 3.41 5.40 -15.41
N LYS A 289 2.41 5.50 -16.28
CA LYS A 289 1.55 6.70 -16.38
C LYS A 289 0.85 7.06 -15.05
N ARG A 290 0.77 6.13 -14.10
CA ARG A 290 0.06 6.28 -12.82
C ARG A 290 0.89 7.07 -11.83
N LEU A 291 2.17 6.73 -11.73
CA LEU A 291 3.09 7.49 -10.92
C LEU A 291 3.32 8.89 -11.50
N HIS A 292 3.29 9.03 -12.83
CA HIS A 292 3.34 10.35 -13.47
C HIS A 292 2.21 11.27 -12.96
N GLU A 293 0.96 10.79 -12.96
CA GLU A 293 -0.18 11.53 -12.39
C GLU A 293 0.09 11.95 -10.94
N ARG A 294 0.63 11.05 -10.11
CA ARG A 294 0.92 11.31 -8.69
C ARG A 294 2.07 12.28 -8.48
N ALA A 295 3.09 12.24 -9.35
CA ALA A 295 4.17 13.20 -9.36
C ALA A 295 3.66 14.61 -9.61
N LEU A 296 2.75 14.77 -10.56
CA LEU A 296 2.09 16.04 -10.85
C LEU A 296 1.26 16.54 -9.66
N LEU A 297 0.49 15.65 -9.02
CA LEU A 297 -0.23 15.99 -7.78
C LEU A 297 0.72 16.44 -6.67
N PHE A 298 1.82 15.72 -6.47
CA PHE A 298 2.84 16.04 -5.47
C PHE A 298 3.58 17.35 -5.79
N ALA A 299 3.67 17.72 -7.06
CA ALA A 299 4.17 19.02 -7.52
C ALA A 299 3.23 20.19 -7.19
N GLY A 300 2.01 19.91 -6.71
CA GLY A 300 1.00 20.94 -6.46
C GLY A 300 0.07 21.20 -7.64
N ARG A 301 0.09 20.36 -8.69
CA ARG A 301 -0.88 20.46 -9.78
C ARG A 301 -2.27 20.03 -9.30
N GLU A 302 -3.31 20.66 -9.84
CA GLU A 302 -4.68 20.29 -9.54
C GLU A 302 -4.99 18.85 -9.96
N ALA A 303 -5.75 18.15 -9.12
CA ALA A 303 -6.07 16.74 -9.34
C ALA A 303 -6.88 16.50 -10.60
N GLY A 304 -7.77 17.42 -10.97
CA GLY A 304 -8.53 17.34 -12.21
C GLY A 304 -7.64 17.38 -13.45
N GLU A 305 -6.66 18.29 -13.47
CA GLU A 305 -5.73 18.46 -14.58
C GLU A 305 -4.75 17.30 -14.71
N ALA A 306 -4.13 16.88 -13.60
CA ALA A 306 -3.19 15.76 -13.61
C ALA A 306 -3.88 14.48 -14.11
N ARG A 307 -5.13 14.25 -13.69
CA ARG A 307 -5.90 13.07 -14.09
C ARG A 307 -6.42 13.14 -15.53
N ALA A 308 -6.71 14.34 -16.03
CA ALA A 308 -7.14 14.54 -17.42
C ALA A 308 -6.06 14.18 -18.44
N LEU A 309 -4.77 14.30 -18.09
CA LEU A 309 -3.65 13.87 -18.93
C LEU A 309 -3.58 12.34 -19.10
N PHE A 310 -4.27 11.62 -18.21
CA PHE A 310 -4.13 10.19 -18.03
C PHE A 310 -5.50 9.52 -17.85
N PRO A 311 -6.46 9.70 -18.78
CA PRO A 311 -7.81 9.20 -18.61
C PRO A 311 -7.81 7.70 -18.34
N ASP A 312 -8.53 7.30 -17.29
CA ASP A 312 -8.85 5.91 -16.96
C ASP A 312 -10.26 5.64 -17.49
N PRO A 313 -10.42 4.81 -18.54
CA PRO A 313 -11.74 4.57 -19.11
C PRO A 313 -12.63 3.95 -18.04
N ARG A 314 -13.85 4.48 -17.91
CA ARG A 314 -14.83 3.89 -17.01
C ARG A 314 -15.17 2.49 -17.54
N PRO A 315 -15.08 1.45 -16.70
CA PRO A 315 -15.45 0.10 -17.12
C PRO A 315 -16.94 0.05 -17.46
N ASP A 316 -17.30 -0.79 -18.43
CA ASP A 316 -18.69 -0.96 -18.83
C ASP A 316 -19.50 -1.55 -17.64
N PRO A 317 -20.64 -0.94 -17.25
CA PRO A 317 -21.42 -1.44 -16.12
C PRO A 317 -21.94 -2.87 -16.33
N GLY A 318 -22.34 -3.21 -17.55
CA GLY A 318 -22.84 -4.53 -17.91
C GLY A 318 -21.75 -5.61 -17.85
N GLU A 319 -20.54 -5.26 -18.27
CA GLU A 319 -19.35 -6.08 -18.11
C GLU A 319 -19.03 -6.31 -16.63
N LEU A 320 -19.00 -5.27 -15.80
CA LEU A 320 -18.73 -5.42 -14.37
C LEU A 320 -19.76 -6.32 -13.69
N ASP A 321 -21.02 -6.20 -14.06
CA ASP A 321 -22.10 -7.08 -13.61
C ASP A 321 -21.87 -8.55 -14.00
N ALA A 322 -21.47 -8.78 -15.25
CA ALA A 322 -21.17 -10.12 -15.74
C ALA A 322 -19.96 -10.71 -15.02
N LEU A 323 -18.89 -9.93 -14.87
CA LEU A 323 -17.66 -10.33 -14.16
C LEU A 323 -17.95 -10.63 -12.69
N ALA A 324 -18.66 -9.77 -11.96
CA ALA A 324 -19.00 -10.01 -10.56
C ALA A 324 -19.84 -11.29 -10.38
N ARG A 325 -20.84 -11.54 -11.25
CA ARG A 325 -21.61 -12.79 -11.21
C ARG A 325 -20.77 -14.01 -11.55
N ALA A 326 -19.86 -13.91 -12.53
CA ALA A 326 -18.96 -15.00 -12.89
C ALA A 326 -17.98 -15.31 -11.76
N PHE A 327 -17.42 -14.26 -11.14
CA PHE A 327 -16.51 -14.39 -10.02
C PHE A 327 -17.18 -15.01 -8.80
N ALA A 328 -18.40 -14.59 -8.47
CA ALA A 328 -19.18 -15.21 -7.39
C ALA A 328 -19.32 -16.73 -7.60
N ARG A 329 -19.61 -17.18 -8.83
CA ARG A 329 -19.65 -18.62 -9.14
C ARG A 329 -18.31 -19.31 -8.97
N CYS A 330 -17.21 -18.69 -9.40
CA CYS A 330 -15.86 -19.25 -9.22
C CYS A 330 -15.49 -19.39 -7.74
N VAL A 331 -15.85 -18.40 -6.92
CA VAL A 331 -15.61 -18.43 -5.46
C VAL A 331 -16.49 -19.49 -4.78
N ASP A 332 -17.76 -19.61 -5.18
CA ASP A 332 -18.69 -20.60 -4.64
C ASP A 332 -18.26 -22.05 -4.98
N GLN A 333 -17.70 -22.26 -6.17
CA GLN A 333 -17.23 -23.56 -6.68
C GLN A 333 -15.80 -23.92 -6.27
N LEU A 334 -15.16 -23.10 -5.41
CA LEU A 334 -13.83 -23.40 -4.93
C LEU A 334 -13.86 -24.65 -4.04
N ASP A 335 -13.49 -25.77 -4.64
CA ASP A 335 -13.23 -27.05 -4.00
C ASP A 335 -11.74 -27.19 -3.68
N ALA A 336 -11.42 -27.92 -2.63
CA ALA A 336 -10.06 -28.26 -2.23
C ALA A 336 -9.59 -29.55 -2.97
N PRO A 337 -8.28 -29.80 -3.19
CA PRO A 337 -7.15 -29.27 -2.44
C PRO A 337 -6.29 -28.24 -3.19
N LEU A 338 -5.61 -27.39 -2.41
CA LEU A 338 -4.51 -26.53 -2.86
C LEU A 338 -3.37 -27.43 -3.39
N ALA A 339 -3.07 -27.35 -4.68
CA ALA A 339 -1.81 -27.89 -5.17
C ALA A 339 -0.66 -27.14 -4.47
N PRO A 340 0.39 -27.83 -4.00
CA PRO A 340 1.50 -27.16 -3.33
C PRO A 340 2.14 -26.14 -4.28
N ALA A 341 2.40 -24.94 -3.77
CA ALA A 341 3.17 -23.92 -4.48
C ALA A 341 4.59 -24.46 -4.75
N VAL A 342 5.00 -24.45 -6.03
CA VAL A 342 6.33 -24.88 -6.48
C VAL A 342 7.37 -23.80 -6.24
#